data_AF-V8BMB6-F1
#
_entry.id   AF-V8BMB6-F1
#
_cell.length_a   1.000
_cell.length_b   1.000
_cell.length_c   1.000
_cell.angle_alpha   90.00
_cell.angle_beta   90.00
_cell.angle_gamma   90.00
#
_symmetry.space_group_name_H-M   'P 1'
#
loop_
_entity.id
_entity.type
_entity.pdbx_description
1 polymer ?
#
loop_
_entity_poly.entity_id
_entity_poly.type
_entity_poly.pdbx_seq_one_letter_code
_entity_poly.pdbx_strand_id
1 'polypeptide(L)'
;MLGFRVAGKFPGKGGHNVYFLENPSDGKMYEISQRDQLPGGATTRVEHIAYRSEELEKDYTYCKEHGYKILSDEIEVSPNFWEKGSRCFKIESPCAFCQMHADSFGS
;
A
#
# COMPACT_ATOMS: atom_id res chain seq x y z
N MET A 1 23.68 0.29 -9.60
CA MET A 1 22.20 0.25 -9.70
C MET A 1 21.72 -0.90 -8.83
N LEU A 2 20.66 -0.72 -8.03
CA LEU A 2 20.29 -1.68 -6.96
C LEU A 2 19.53 -2.93 -7.44
N GLY A 3 19.32 -3.12 -8.75
CA GLY A 3 18.68 -4.32 -9.32
C GLY A 3 17.14 -4.32 -9.37
N PHE A 4 16.50 -3.22 -8.96
CA PHE A 4 15.04 -3.07 -8.95
C PHE A 4 14.46 -2.92 -10.37
N ARG A 5 13.20 -3.35 -10.54
CA ARG A 5 12.41 -3.21 -11.77
C ARG A 5 11.15 -2.42 -11.49
N VAL A 6 10.74 -1.55 -12.42
CA VAL A 6 9.45 -0.87 -12.31
C VAL A 6 8.35 -1.86 -12.66
N ALA A 7 7.53 -2.21 -11.68
CA ALA A 7 6.38 -3.11 -11.84
C ALA A 7 5.09 -2.33 -12.17
N GLY A 8 4.97 -1.10 -11.66
CA GLY A 8 3.80 -0.26 -11.88
C GLY A 8 4.11 1.23 -11.77
N LYS A 9 3.35 2.03 -12.52
CA LYS A 9 3.39 3.50 -12.47
C LYS A 9 1.97 4.01 -12.62
N PHE A 10 1.47 4.66 -11.58
CA PHE A 10 0.09 5.13 -11.52
C PHE A 10 0.04 6.63 -11.22
N PRO A 11 -0.88 7.39 -11.84
CA PRO A 11 -1.09 8.79 -11.48
C PRO A 11 -1.62 8.88 -10.04
N GLY A 12 -0.86 9.56 -9.18
CA GLY A 12 -1.26 9.88 -7.81
C GLY A 12 -1.90 11.26 -7.70
N LYS A 13 -2.30 11.62 -6.48
CA LYS A 13 -2.89 12.94 -6.19
C LYS A 13 -1.83 14.04 -6.37
N GLY A 14 -2.26 15.20 -6.88
CA GLY A 14 -1.38 16.37 -7.03
C GLY A 14 -0.45 16.33 -8.25
N GLY A 15 -0.67 15.42 -9.20
CA GLY A 15 0.13 15.31 -10.42
C GLY A 15 1.43 14.50 -10.26
N HIS A 16 1.67 13.94 -9.08
CA HIS A 16 2.80 13.04 -8.83
C HIS A 16 2.40 11.59 -9.10
N ASN A 17 3.31 10.82 -9.67
CA ASN A 17 3.09 9.38 -9.84
C ASN A 17 3.44 8.61 -8.56
N VAL A 18 2.74 7.50 -8.37
CA VAL A 18 3.13 6.41 -7.48
C VAL A 18 3.84 5.36 -8.33
N TYR A 19 5.04 4.96 -7.91
CA TYR A 19 5.83 3.92 -8.54
C TYR A 19 5.85 2.68 -7.65
N PHE A 20 5.69 1.52 -8.26
CA PHE A 20 5.89 0.23 -7.62
C PHE A 20 7.15 -0.40 -8.19
N LEU A 21 8.13 -0.64 -7.33
CA LEU A 21 9.40 -1.26 -7.68
C LEU A 21 9.45 -2.66 -7.10
N GLU A 22 9.69 -3.65 -7.96
CA GLU A 22 9.96 -5.02 -7.53
C GLU A 22 11.47 -5.19 -7.36
N ASN A 23 11.87 -5.84 -6.26
CA ASN A 23 13.21 -6.38 -6.11
C ASN A 23 13.18 -7.92 -6.33
N PRO A 24 13.67 -8.44 -7.47
CA PRO A 24 13.64 -9.87 -7.75
C PRO A 24 14.44 -10.72 -6.75
N SER A 25 15.36 -10.11 -6.00
CA SER A 25 16.21 -10.84 -5.04
C SER A 25 15.52 -11.18 -3.72
N ASP A 26 14.48 -10.42 -3.33
CA ASP A 26 13.72 -10.66 -2.10
C ASP A 26 12.22 -10.86 -2.36
N GLY A 27 11.76 -10.71 -3.61
CA GLY A 27 10.36 -10.85 -4.00
C GLY A 27 9.45 -9.76 -3.40
N LYS A 28 10.01 -8.67 -2.89
CA LYS A 28 9.25 -7.58 -2.27
C LYS A 28 8.93 -6.49 -3.27
N MET A 29 7.77 -5.87 -3.07
CA MET A 29 7.36 -4.67 -3.79
C MET A 29 7.49 -3.43 -2.91
N TYR A 30 7.99 -2.36 -3.51
CA TYR A 30 8.23 -1.08 -2.86
C TYR A 30 7.38 -0.02 -3.54
N GLU A 31 6.44 0.54 -2.78
CA GLU A 31 5.65 1.68 -3.21
C GLU A 31 6.40 2.99 -2.90
N ILE A 32 6.59 3.83 -3.92
CA ILE A 32 7.26 5.12 -3.80
C ILE A 32 6.34 6.19 -4.38
N SER A 33 5.89 7.10 -3.52
CA SER A 33 5.15 8.30 -3.92
C SER A 33 6.05 9.53 -3.84
N GLN A 34 6.02 10.36 -4.87
CA GLN A 34 6.63 11.68 -4.82
C GLN A 34 5.65 12.67 -4.17
N ARG A 35 6.14 13.50 -3.25
CA ARG A 35 5.43 14.68 -2.76
C ARG A 35 6.40 15.87 -2.79
N ASP A 36 6.00 16.97 -3.42
CA ASP A 36 6.86 18.16 -3.58
C ASP A 36 7.25 18.82 -2.25
N GLN A 37 6.44 18.67 -1.22
CA GLN A 37 6.73 19.14 0.14
C GLN A 37 6.37 18.07 1.17
N LEU A 38 7.38 17.53 1.83
CA LEU A 38 7.24 16.74 3.04
C LEU A 38 7.74 17.57 4.22
N PRO A 39 7.06 17.55 5.39
CA PRO A 39 7.61 18.14 6.61
C PRO A 39 9.01 17.60 6.87
N GLY A 40 9.91 18.43 7.41
CA GLY A 40 11.28 18.02 7.73
C GLY A 40 11.29 16.75 8.59
N GLY A 41 11.93 15.68 8.10
CA GLY A 41 11.96 14.35 8.75
C GLY A 41 11.00 13.31 8.15
N ALA A 42 10.03 13.70 7.32
CA ALA A 42 9.14 12.77 6.62
C ALA A 42 9.74 12.20 5.32
N THR A 43 10.82 12.79 4.80
CA THR A 43 11.50 12.35 3.56
C THR A 43 12.24 11.01 3.67
N THR A 44 12.45 10.50 4.89
CA THR A 44 13.17 9.24 5.15
C THR A 44 12.30 8.18 5.84
N ARG A 45 11.01 8.44 6.06
CA ARG A 45 10.12 7.55 6.82
C ARG A 45 9.36 6.61 5.89
N VAL A 46 9.31 5.33 6.24
CA VAL A 46 8.37 4.37 5.65
C VAL A 46 6.96 4.78 6.07
N GLU A 47 6.11 5.09 5.09
CA GLU A 47 4.77 5.61 5.34
C GLU A 47 3.81 4.52 5.82
N HIS A 48 3.90 3.32 5.25
CA HIS A 48 3.15 2.14 5.69
C HIS A 48 3.87 0.85 5.30
N ILE A 49 3.43 -0.26 5.91
CA ILE A 49 3.74 -1.62 5.44
C ILE A 49 2.46 -2.21 4.88
N ALA A 50 2.53 -2.72 3.65
CA ALA A 50 1.42 -3.39 3.00
C ALA A 50 1.59 -4.91 3.06
N TYR A 51 0.53 -5.62 3.46
CA TYR A 51 0.45 -7.08 3.37
C TYR A 51 -0.55 -7.48 2.31
N ARG A 52 -0.21 -8.53 1.56
CA ARG A 52 -1.17 -9.20 0.68
C ARG A 52 -2.14 -10.02 1.54
N SER A 53 -3.42 -9.76 1.38
CA SER A 53 -4.51 -10.55 1.95
C SER A 53 -5.08 -11.46 0.86
N GLU A 54 -5.32 -12.72 1.20
CA GLU A 54 -6.03 -13.67 0.32
C GLU A 54 -7.55 -13.58 0.49
N GLU A 55 -8.03 -13.15 1.66
CA GLU A 55 -9.44 -13.06 2.02
C GLU A 55 -9.73 -11.72 2.73
N LEU A 56 -9.67 -10.62 1.98
CA LEU A 56 -9.68 -9.25 2.53
C LEU A 56 -10.88 -8.96 3.46
N GLU A 57 -12.06 -9.45 3.11
CA GLU A 57 -13.29 -9.29 3.90
C GLU A 57 -13.23 -10.03 5.23
N LYS A 58 -12.58 -11.21 5.25
CA LYS A 58 -12.39 -11.98 6.49
C LYS A 58 -11.36 -11.30 7.38
N ASP A 59 -10.24 -10.84 6.81
CA ASP A 59 -9.22 -10.09 7.57
C ASP A 59 -9.80 -8.80 8.14
N TYR A 60 -10.60 -8.07 7.36
CA TYR A 60 -11.29 -6.87 7.82
C TYR A 60 -12.24 -7.16 8.98
N THR A 61 -13.03 -8.23 8.89
CA THR A 61 -13.95 -8.66 9.94
C THR A 61 -13.21 -9.09 11.19
N TYR A 62 -12.17 -9.91 11.03
CA TYR A 62 -11.28 -10.34 12.11
C TYR A 62 -10.70 -9.14 12.87
N CYS A 63 -10.15 -8.16 12.16
CA CYS A 63 -9.57 -6.96 12.77
C CYS A 63 -10.61 -6.19 13.60
N LYS A 64 -11.83 -6.00 13.08
CA LYS A 64 -12.91 -5.33 13.82
C LYS A 64 -13.30 -6.09 15.09
N GLU A 65 -13.47 -7.41 15.00
CA GLU A 65 -13.90 -8.26 16.12
C GLU A 65 -12.84 -8.37 17.22
N HIS A 66 -11.56 -8.28 16.86
CA HIS A 66 -10.44 -8.43 17.79
C HIS A 66 -9.88 -7.09 18.30
N GLY A 67 -10.60 -5.99 18.09
CA GLY A 67 -10.28 -4.68 18.67
C GLY A 67 -9.13 -3.93 17.99
N TYR A 68 -8.77 -4.31 16.77
CA TYR A 68 -7.82 -3.52 15.98
C TYR A 68 -8.48 -2.18 15.61
N LYS A 69 -7.71 -1.10 15.71
CA LYS A 69 -8.18 0.22 15.29
C LYS A 69 -8.09 0.34 13.78
N ILE A 70 -9.23 0.18 13.12
CA ILE A 70 -9.39 0.46 11.69
C ILE A 70 -9.28 1.98 11.48
N LEU A 71 -8.48 2.40 10.50
CA LEU A 71 -8.27 3.81 10.14
C LEU A 71 -9.03 4.23 8.88
N SER A 72 -9.50 3.28 8.07
CA SER A 72 -10.39 3.51 6.93
C SER A 72 -11.85 3.33 7.35
N ASP A 73 -12.77 4.08 6.76
CA ASP A 73 -14.20 3.96 7.06
C ASP A 73 -14.77 2.61 6.58
N GLU A 74 -14.25 2.13 5.44
CA GLU A 74 -14.62 0.88 4.79
C GLU A 74 -13.42 0.27 4.04
N ILE A 75 -13.64 -0.84 3.33
CA ILE A 75 -12.66 -1.35 2.37
C ILE A 75 -12.61 -0.39 1.18
N GLU A 76 -11.49 0.29 1.01
CA GLU A 76 -11.23 1.24 -0.07
C GLU A 76 -11.03 0.48 -1.39
N VAL A 77 -11.62 1.00 -2.47
CA VAL A 77 -11.49 0.45 -3.83
C VAL A 77 -10.80 1.47 -4.73
N SER A 78 -9.71 1.05 -5.35
CA SER A 78 -8.91 1.84 -6.28
C SER A 78 -8.92 1.18 -7.66
N PRO A 79 -9.89 1.49 -8.54
CA PRO A 79 -10.05 0.81 -9.82
C PRO A 79 -8.95 1.12 -10.83
N ASN A 80 -8.23 2.24 -10.63
CA ASN A 80 -7.18 2.70 -11.55
C ASN A 80 -5.79 2.11 -11.24
N PHE A 81 -5.70 1.24 -10.24
CA PHE A 81 -4.46 0.53 -9.88
C PHE A 81 -4.53 -0.89 -10.41
N TRP A 82 -3.50 -1.31 -11.17
CA TRP A 82 -3.38 -2.66 -11.73
C TRP A 82 -4.53 -3.08 -12.66
N GLU A 83 -4.46 -4.27 -13.24
CA GLU A 83 -5.47 -4.74 -14.23
C GLU A 83 -6.86 -4.95 -13.60
N LYS A 84 -6.90 -5.47 -12.36
CA LYS A 84 -8.14 -5.82 -11.66
C LYS A 84 -8.62 -4.75 -10.67
N GLY A 85 -7.97 -3.59 -10.63
CA GLY A 85 -8.11 -2.67 -9.51
C GLY A 85 -7.28 -3.13 -8.30
N SER A 86 -7.34 -2.34 -7.23
CA SER A 86 -6.78 -2.67 -5.93
C SER A 86 -7.84 -2.44 -4.86
N ARG A 87 -7.88 -3.29 -3.85
CA ARG A 87 -8.79 -3.15 -2.70
C ARG A 87 -7.99 -3.22 -1.40
N CYS A 88 -8.31 -2.39 -0.42
CA CYS A 88 -7.54 -2.36 0.81
C CYS A 88 -8.28 -1.82 2.03
N PHE A 89 -7.79 -2.10 3.23
CA PHE A 89 -8.15 -1.37 4.45
C PHE A 89 -6.91 -1.08 5.28
N LYS A 90 -6.99 -0.11 6.20
CA LYS A 90 -5.87 0.35 7.02
C LYS A 90 -6.13 0.10 8.49
N ILE A 91 -5.11 -0.36 9.20
CA ILE A 91 -5.12 -0.51 10.66
C ILE A 91 -3.99 0.31 11.29
N GLU A 92 -4.23 0.85 12.49
CA GLU A 92 -3.20 1.56 13.24
C GLU A 92 -1.99 0.67 13.54
N SER A 93 -0.79 1.23 13.45
CA SER A 93 0.45 0.56 13.84
C SER A 93 1.36 1.51 14.63
N PRO A 94 2.33 1.01 15.41
CA PRO A 94 3.22 1.85 16.21
C PRO A 94 4.04 2.86 15.39
N CYS A 95 4.34 2.54 14.12
CA CYS A 95 5.23 3.33 13.28
C CYS A 95 4.52 4.11 12.17
N ALA A 96 3.22 3.87 11.92
CA ALA A 96 2.28 4.60 11.06
C ALA A 96 0.97 3.80 10.95
N PHE A 97 0.72 3.14 9.82
CA PHE A 97 -0.36 2.17 9.66
C PHE A 97 0.12 0.93 8.88
N CYS A 98 -0.57 -0.18 9.08
CA CYS A 98 -0.48 -1.35 8.21
C CYS A 98 -1.65 -1.33 7.24
N GLN A 99 -1.39 -1.66 5.99
CA GLN A 99 -2.41 -1.74 4.95
C GLN A 99 -2.56 -3.18 4.48
N MET A 100 -3.78 -3.69 4.48
CA MET A 100 -4.09 -5.01 3.94
C MET A 100 -4.61 -4.81 2.52
N HIS A 101 -4.01 -5.47 1.55
CA HIS A 101 -4.31 -5.31 0.12
C HIS A 101 -4.74 -6.62 -0.52
N ALA A 102 -5.77 -6.57 -1.35
CA ALA A 102 -6.14 -7.64 -2.25
C ALA A 102 -6.11 -7.17 -3.71
N ASP A 103 -5.86 -8.13 -4.60
CA ASP A 103 -5.90 -7.98 -6.06
C ASP A 103 -4.83 -7.04 -6.66
N SER A 104 -3.91 -6.53 -5.84
CA SER A 104 -2.95 -5.46 -6.21
C SER A 104 -1.65 -5.95 -6.84
N PHE A 105 -1.29 -7.23 -6.74
CA PHE A 105 -0.02 -7.72 -7.26
C PHE A 105 -0.29 -8.96 -8.12
N GLY A 106 0.03 -8.86 -9.41
CA GLY A 106 -0.27 -9.86 -10.43
C GLY A 106 0.10 -11.28 -10.02
N SER A 107 -0.69 -12.22 -10.55
CA SER A 107 -0.49 -13.67 -10.51
C SER A 107 0.83 -14.11 -11.11
#